data_AF-A0A0F9TQG7-F1
#
_entry.id   AF-A0A0F9TQG7-F1
#
_cell.length_a   1.000
_cell.length_b   1.000
_cell.length_c   1.000
_cell.angle_alpha   90.00
_cell.angle_beta   90.00
_cell.angle_gamma   90.00
#
_symmetry.space_group_name_H-M   'P 1'
#
loop_
_entity.id
_entity.type
_entity.pdbx_description
1 polymer ?
#
loop_
_entity_poly.entity_id
_entity_poly.type
_entity_poly.pdbx_seq_one_letter_code
_entity_poly.pdbx_strand_id
1 'polypeptide(L)' 'MDCPSPKPCLREQFRAVMRLNHYSICTEKSYWYWIRYFIRFTRCGIRWSLDRLK' A
#
# COMPACT_ATOMS: atom_id res chain seq x y z
N MET A 1 -23.25 -2.51 -20.79
CA MET A 1 -21.93 -3.19 -20.91
C MET A 1 -21.14 -2.79 -19.68
N ASP A 2 -21.52 -3.35 -18.54
CA ASP A 2 -20.99 -2.98 -17.24
C ASP A 2 -19.84 -3.91 -16.92
N CYS A 3 -18.68 -3.59 -17.47
CA CYS A 3 -17.44 -4.25 -17.09
C CYS A 3 -17.17 -3.83 -15.63
N PRO A 4 -17.06 -4.76 -14.67
CA PRO A 4 -16.72 -4.39 -13.30
C PRO A 4 -15.35 -3.72 -13.35
N SER A 5 -15.32 -2.40 -13.15
CA SER A 5 -14.09 -1.63 -13.06
C SER A 5 -13.18 -2.36 -12.07
N PRO A 6 -12.00 -2.84 -12.50
CA PRO A 6 -11.10 -3.55 -11.63
C PRO A 6 -10.85 -2.66 -10.42
N LYS A 7 -11.08 -3.19 -9.22
CA LYS A 7 -10.79 -2.47 -7.97
C LYS A 7 -9.39 -1.88 -8.13
N PRO A 8 -9.22 -0.55 -8.04
CA PRO A 8 -7.95 0.08 -8.39
C PRO A 8 -6.85 -0.54 -7.56
N CYS A 9 -5.72 -0.84 -8.18
CA CYS A 9 -4.58 -1.41 -7.46
C CYS A 9 -4.23 -0.50 -6.27
N LEU A 10 -3.74 -1.05 -5.16
CA LEU A 10 -3.31 -0.26 -3.99
C LEU A 10 -2.39 0.92 -4.40
N ARG A 11 -1.56 0.69 -5.42
CA ARG A 11 -0.68 1.69 -6.04
C ARG A 11 -1.45 2.82 -6.72
N GLU A 12 -2.52 2.53 -7.43
CA GLU A 12 -3.35 3.53 -8.11
C GLU A 12 -4.14 4.36 -7.11
N GLN A 13 -4.68 3.74 -6.06
CA GLN A 13 -5.31 4.46 -4.95
C GLN A 13 -4.32 5.42 -4.29
N PHE A 14 -3.13 4.93 -3.97
CA PHE A 14 -2.06 5.74 -3.39
C PHE A 14 -1.65 6.91 -4.31
N ARG A 15 -1.48 6.64 -5.60
CA ARG A 15 -1.14 7.67 -6.60
C ARG A 15 -2.24 8.72 -6.75
N ALA A 16 -3.52 8.33 -6.66
CA ALA A 16 -4.62 9.28 -6.68
C ALA A 16 -4.55 10.25 -5.50
N VAL A 17 -4.31 9.74 -4.28
CA VAL A 17 -4.13 10.58 -3.07
C VAL A 17 -2.91 11.50 -3.20
N MET A 18 -1.78 10.99 -3.70
CA MET A 18 -0.57 11.80 -3.87
C MET A 18 -0.74 12.95 -4.86
N ARG A 19 -1.48 12.70 -5.96
CA ARG A 19 -1.79 13.72 -6.97
C ARG A 19 -2.78 14.76 -6.46
N LEU A 20 -3.78 14.36 -5.67
CA LEU A 20 -4.71 15.30 -5.02
C LEU A 20 -3.97 16.27 -4.10
N ASN A 21 -2.92 15.80 -3.44
CA ASN A 21 -2.09 16.62 -2.55
C ASN A 21 -0.91 17.31 -3.26
N HIS A 22 -0.83 17.23 -4.60
CA HIS A 22 0.20 17.87 -5.42
C HIS A 22 1.65 17.55 -5.00
N TYR A 23 1.88 16.34 -4.47
CA TYR A 23 3.24 15.91 -4.14
C TYR A 23 4.06 15.64 -5.40
N SER A 24 5.36 15.88 -5.29
CA SER A 24 6.31 15.57 -6.36
C SER A 24 6.40 14.06 -6.62
N ILE A 25 6.65 13.69 -7.88
CA ILE A 25 6.86 12.30 -8.33
C ILE A 25 8.01 11.63 -7.55
N CYS A 26 9.03 12.40 -7.14
CA CYS A 26 10.13 11.88 -6.31
C CYS A 26 9.62 11.40 -4.94
N THR A 27 8.71 12.16 -4.32
CA THR A 27 8.10 11.79 -3.04
C THR A 27 7.18 10.59 -3.17
N GLU A 28 6.40 10.50 -4.26
CA GLU A 28 5.56 9.33 -4.57
C GLU A 28 6.40 8.04 -4.58
N LYS A 29 7.55 8.07 -5.26
CA LYS A 29 8.47 6.92 -5.36
C LYS A 29 9.06 6.54 -4.00
N SER A 30 9.58 7.51 -3.25
CA SER A 30 10.18 7.27 -1.93
C SER A 30 9.16 6.69 -0.95
N TYR A 31 7.96 7.27 -0.89
CA TYR A 31 6.91 6.80 0.03
C TYR A 31 6.41 5.42 -0.37
N TRP A 32 6.25 5.16 -1.67
CA TRP A 32 5.87 3.83 -2.15
C TRP A 32 6.91 2.76 -1.77
N TYR A 33 8.20 3.09 -1.83
CA TYR A 33 9.27 2.20 -1.36
C TYR A 33 9.10 1.88 0.14
N TRP A 34 8.94 2.92 0.98
CA TRP A 34 8.76 2.75 2.43
C TRP A 34 7.49 1.97 2.79
N ILE A 35 6.38 2.19 2.10
CA ILE A 35 5.12 1.44 2.31
C ILE A 35 5.33 -0.05 2.01
N ARG A 36 6.01 -0.40 0.91
CA ARG A 36 6.32 -1.81 0.60
C ARG A 36 7.22 -2.43 1.65
N TYR A 37 8.20 -1.68 2.14
CA TYR A 37 9.09 -2.11 3.22
C TYR A 37 8.30 -2.37 4.51
N PHE A 38 7.44 -1.44 4.91
CA PHE A 38 6.58 -1.55 6.08
C PHE A 38 5.65 -2.76 5.99
N ILE A 39 4.91 -2.94 4.90
CA ILE A 39 4.01 -4.10 4.71
C ILE A 39 4.78 -5.43 4.82
N ARG A 40 6.01 -5.48 4.30
CA ARG A 40 6.84 -6.70 4.37
C ARG A 40 7.29 -6.98 5.80
N PHE A 41 7.64 -5.95 6.56
CA PHE A 41 8.06 -6.07 7.95
C PHE A 41 6.89 -6.39 8.89
N THR A 42 5.74 -5.72 8.71
CA THR A 42 4.52 -5.90 9.52
C THR A 42 3.88 -7.27 9.31
N ARG A 43 3.90 -7.82 8.09
CA ARG A 43 3.37 -9.18 7.81
C ARG A 43 4.16 -10.29 8.50
N CYS A 44 5.47 -10.13 8.70
CA CYS A 44 6.24 -11.08 9.48
C CYS A 44 5.85 -11.00 10.97
N GLY A 45 5.75 -9.80 11.57
CA GLY A 45 5.46 -9.66 13.01
C GLY A 45 4.08 -10.11 13.47
N ILE A 46 3.03 -9.95 12.65
CA ILE A 46 1.64 -10.26 13.07
C ILE A 46 1.34 -11.76 13.07
N ARG A 47 2.00 -12.57 12.24
CA ARG A 47 1.84 -14.03 12.26
C ARG A 47 2.33 -14.63 13.58
N TRP A 48 3.50 -14.20 14.06
CA TRP A 48 4.11 -14.70 15.30
C TRP A 48 3.34 -14.36 16.59
N SER A 49 2.38 -13.42 16.54
CA SER A 49 1.59 -13.06 17.73
C SER A 49 0.31 -13.87 17.88
N LEU A 50 -0.26 -14.41 16.79
CA LEU A 50 -1.49 -15.23 16.84
C LEU A 50 -1.20 -16.72 17.04
N ASP A 51 0.02 -17.16 16.74
CA ASP A 51 0.46 -18.55 16.94
C ASP A 51 0.95 -18.82 18.39
N ARG A 52 0.92 -17.83 19.29
CA ARG A 52 1.28 -17.95 20.71
C ARG A 52 0.08 -18.17 21.66
N LEU A 53 -1.14 -18.14 21.12
CA LEU A 53 -2.40 -18.31 21.89
C LEU A 53 -3.20 -19.53 21.44
N LYS A 54 -2.53 -20.65 21.11
CA LYS A 54 -3.14 -21.97 21.01
C LYS A 54 -2.33 -22.99 21.79
#